data_AF-A0A1X1J6T5-F1
#
_entry.id   AF-A0A1X1J6T5-F1
#
_cell.length_a   1.000
_cell.length_b   1.000
_cell.length_c   1.000
_cell.angle_alpha   90.00
_cell.angle_beta   90.00
_cell.angle_gamma   90.00
#
_symmetry.space_group_name_H-M   'P 1'
#
loop_
_entity.id
_entity.type
_entity.pdbx_description
1 polymer ?
#
loop_
_entity_poly.entity_id
_entity_poly.type
_entity_poly.pdbx_seq_one_letter_code
_entity_poly.pdbx_strand_id
1 'polypeptide(L)'
;MEQSDLVFQKLKAKEREYYGLEDEYLKRKATFTNQRNELYERRDRLARIVEDEAGKMDAFLQKGQHSYQDGEQFYRSLQQLMEDSQFACRRREDELQYREDLLNRDYRKKQDELEQTIGDLRRSYARAVK
;
A
#
# COMPACT_ATOMS: atom_id res chain seq x y z
N MET A 1 -22.65 7.86 41.93
CA MET A 1 -22.20 7.01 40.82
C MET A 1 -21.17 6.06 41.43
N GLU A 2 -21.40 4.75 41.35
CA GLU A 2 -20.53 3.77 42.00
C GLU A 2 -19.18 3.68 41.28
N GLN A 3 -18.13 3.30 42.00
CA GLN A 3 -16.78 3.17 41.44
C GLN A 3 -16.72 2.10 40.34
N SER A 4 -17.56 1.06 40.45
CA SER A 4 -17.79 0.02 39.44
C SER A 4 -18.31 0.59 38.12
N ASP A 5 -19.32 1.48 38.17
CA ASP A 5 -19.90 2.13 36.98
C ASP A 5 -18.88 2.98 36.24
N LEU A 6 -18.03 3.71 36.97
CA LEU A 6 -17.00 4.55 36.37
C LEU A 6 -15.94 3.70 35.64
N VAL A 7 -15.54 2.56 36.21
CA VAL A 7 -14.59 1.63 35.57
C VAL A 7 -15.23 0.97 34.35
N PHE A 8 -16.51 0.61 34.42
CA PHE A 8 -17.25 0.04 33.29
C PHE A 8 -17.36 1.02 32.12
N GLN A 9 -17.66 2.29 32.38
CA GLN A 9 -17.68 3.32 31.32
C GLN A 9 -16.31 3.50 30.66
N LYS A 10 -15.23 3.54 31.45
CA LYS A 10 -13.85 3.60 30.93
C LYS A 10 -13.50 2.38 30.07
N LEU A 11 -13.91 1.20 30.50
CA LEU A 11 -13.72 -0.04 29.74
C LEU A 11 -14.43 0.05 28.39
N LYS A 12 -15.69 0.48 28.36
CA LYS A 12 -16.44 0.65 27.11
C LYS A 12 -15.83 1.68 26.18
N ALA A 13 -15.30 2.78 26.72
CA ALA A 13 -14.59 3.78 25.92
C ALA A 13 -13.33 3.19 25.27
N LYS A 14 -12.53 2.43 26.02
CA LYS A 14 -11.31 1.79 25.50
C LYS A 14 -11.60 0.67 24.50
N GLU A 15 -12.65 -0.12 24.69
CA GLU A 15 -13.11 -1.09 23.70
C GLU A 15 -13.50 -0.40 22.37
N ARG A 16 -14.20 0.74 22.42
CA ARG A 16 -14.51 1.52 21.20
C ARG A 16 -13.27 2.08 20.52
N GLU A 17 -12.31 2.57 21.31
CA GLU A 17 -11.03 3.06 20.79
C GLU A 17 -10.25 1.96 20.06
N TYR A 18 -10.26 0.73 20.60
CA TYR A 18 -9.65 -0.43 19.96
C TYR A 18 -10.28 -0.73 18.58
N TYR A 19 -11.61 -0.80 18.51
CA TYR A 19 -12.29 -1.02 17.22
C TYR A 19 -12.05 0.11 16.23
N GLY A 20 -12.03 1.36 16.70
CA GLY A 20 -11.72 2.51 15.85
C GLY A 20 -10.29 2.47 15.29
N LEU A 21 -9.32 2.01 16.09
CA LEU A 21 -7.94 1.82 15.67
C LEU A 21 -7.83 0.75 14.56
N GLU A 22 -8.51 -0.39 14.73
CA GLU A 22 -8.53 -1.47 13.74
C GLU A 22 -9.17 -1.01 12.42
N ASP A 23 -10.32 -0.33 12.48
CA ASP A 23 -10.98 0.23 11.30
C ASP A 23 -10.09 1.22 10.54
N GLU A 24 -9.41 2.13 11.25
CA GLU A 24 -8.49 3.10 10.63
C GLU A 24 -7.30 2.39 9.98
N TYR A 25 -6.73 1.39 10.66
CA TYR A 25 -5.63 0.59 10.15
C TYR A 25 -6.03 -0.15 8.86
N LEU A 26 -7.18 -0.81 8.85
CA LEU A 26 -7.68 -1.54 7.68
C LEU A 26 -7.94 -0.60 6.49
N LYS A 27 -8.50 0.59 6.74
CA LYS A 27 -8.68 1.61 5.68
C LYS A 27 -7.34 2.02 5.08
N ARG A 28 -6.32 2.28 5.90
CA ARG A 28 -4.98 2.63 5.41
C ARG A 28 -4.32 1.47 4.68
N LYS A 29 -4.47 0.23 5.15
CA LYS A 29 -4.02 -0.97 4.43
C LYS A 29 -4.63 -1.11 3.04
N ALA A 30 -5.93 -0.84 2.92
CA ALA A 30 -6.60 -0.81 1.63
C ALA A 30 -5.99 0.25 0.69
N THR A 31 -5.63 1.43 1.20
CA THR A 31 -4.97 2.46 0.36
C THR A 31 -3.61 2.02 -0.18
N PHE A 32 -2.79 1.29 0.59
CA PHE A 32 -1.54 0.75 0.07
C PHE A 32 -1.76 -0.31 -1.01
N THR A 33 -2.79 -1.15 -0.85
CA THR A 33 -3.17 -2.15 -1.86
C THR A 33 -3.59 -1.48 -3.16
N ASN A 34 -4.45 -0.45 -3.09
CA ASN A 34 -4.87 0.30 -4.26
C ASN A 34 -3.70 0.98 -4.97
N GLN A 35 -2.78 1.59 -4.21
CA GLN A 35 -1.60 2.25 -4.78
C GLN A 35 -0.67 1.26 -5.50
N ARG A 36 -0.52 0.03 -5.00
CA ARG A 36 0.23 -1.02 -5.70
C ARG A 36 -0.47 -1.48 -6.97
N ASN A 37 -1.80 -1.68 -6.91
CA ASN A 37 -2.57 -2.06 -8.08
C ASN A 37 -2.47 -1.01 -9.19
N GLU A 38 -2.61 0.28 -8.84
CA GLU A 38 -2.43 1.38 -9.79
C GLU A 38 -1.03 1.39 -10.41
N LEU A 39 0.01 1.09 -9.63
CA LEU A 39 1.38 0.99 -10.12
C LEU A 39 1.52 -0.16 -11.16
N TYR A 40 0.97 -1.33 -10.85
CA TYR A 40 0.99 -2.48 -11.76
C TYR A 40 0.19 -2.21 -13.04
N GLU A 41 -0.99 -1.62 -12.93
CA GLU A 41 -1.79 -1.24 -14.09
C GLU A 41 -1.05 -0.25 -14.99
N ARG A 42 -0.36 0.74 -14.41
CA ARG A 42 0.43 1.70 -15.18
C ARG A 42 1.61 1.06 -15.89
N ARG A 43 2.31 0.14 -15.22
CA ARG A 43 3.39 -0.65 -15.82
C ARG A 43 2.89 -1.48 -17.00
N ASP A 44 1.77 -2.17 -16.82
CA ASP A 44 1.21 -3.03 -17.86
C ASP A 44 0.67 -2.21 -19.04
N ARG A 45 0.08 -1.04 -18.79
CA ARG A 45 -0.29 -0.09 -19.84
C ARG A 45 0.92 0.40 -20.63
N LEU A 46 2.02 0.74 -19.96
CA LEU A 46 3.24 1.16 -20.64
C LEU A 46 3.79 0.04 -21.53
N ALA A 47 3.83 -1.20 -21.04
CA ALA A 47 4.30 -2.34 -21.82
C ALA A 47 3.49 -2.51 -23.13
N ARG A 48 2.17 -2.39 -23.06
CA ARG A 48 1.29 -2.44 -24.24
C ARG A 48 1.55 -1.29 -25.22
N ILE A 49 1.76 -0.07 -24.71
CA ILE A 49 2.08 1.08 -25.56
C ILE A 49 3.42 0.87 -26.27
N VAL A 50 4.44 0.39 -25.55
CA VAL A 50 5.76 0.11 -26.12
C VAL A 50 5.68 -0.96 -27.20
N GLU A 51 4.89 -2.02 -26.98
CA GLU A 51 4.65 -3.07 -27.98
C GLU A 51 3.95 -2.53 -29.23
N ASP A 52 2.89 -1.72 -29.05
CA ASP A 52 2.18 -1.08 -30.17
C ASP A 52 3.07 -0.13 -30.97
N GLU A 53 3.88 0.70 -30.29
CA GLU A 53 4.82 1.61 -30.93
C GLU A 53 5.96 0.86 -31.67
N ALA A 54 6.47 -0.23 -31.10
CA ALA A 54 7.43 -1.09 -31.78
C ALA A 54 6.82 -1.70 -33.06
N GLY A 55 5.59 -2.21 -32.99
CA GLY A 55 4.90 -2.77 -34.15
C GLY A 55 4.60 -1.73 -35.24
N LYS A 56 4.29 -0.48 -34.87
CA LYS A 56 4.16 0.63 -35.84
C LYS A 56 5.48 0.93 -36.54
N MET A 57 6.60 0.94 -35.81
CA MET A 57 7.92 1.14 -36.39
C MET A 57 8.29 0.00 -37.34
N ASP A 58 8.04 -1.25 -36.96
CA ASP A 58 8.26 -2.40 -37.84
C ASP A 58 7.49 -2.26 -39.16
N ALA A 59 6.21 -1.90 -39.08
CA ALA A 59 5.38 -1.69 -40.26
C ALA A 59 5.85 -0.51 -41.13
N PHE A 60 6.37 0.55 -40.50
CA PHE A 60 6.96 1.71 -41.19
C PHE A 60 8.23 1.32 -41.96
N LEU A 61 9.16 0.63 -41.29
CA LEU A 61 10.41 0.17 -41.90
C LEU A 61 10.14 -0.77 -43.07
N GLN A 62 9.23 -1.74 -42.89
CA GLN A 62 8.85 -2.68 -43.96
C GLN A 62 8.28 -1.96 -45.19
N LYS A 63 7.38 -0.99 -45.01
CA LYS A 63 6.80 -0.21 -46.12
C LYS A 63 7.84 0.62 -46.86
N GLY A 64 8.81 1.19 -46.14
CA GLY A 64 9.89 1.97 -46.72
C GLY A 64 11.04 1.14 -47.31
N GLN A 65 10.98 -0.20 -47.21
CA GLN A 65 12.10 -1.10 -47.52
C GLN A 65 13.37 -0.74 -46.73
N HIS A 66 13.19 -0.18 -45.53
CA HIS A 66 14.27 0.14 -44.61
C HIS A 66 14.65 -1.07 -43.77
N SER A 67 15.90 -1.08 -43.32
CA SER A 67 16.43 -2.10 -42.44
C SER A 67 16.12 -1.78 -40.98
N TYR A 68 16.27 -2.77 -40.10
CA TYR A 68 16.18 -2.55 -38.65
C TYR A 68 17.18 -1.51 -38.14
N GLN A 69 18.35 -1.39 -38.78
CA GLN A 69 19.38 -0.41 -38.41
C GLN A 69 18.87 1.03 -38.55
N ASP A 70 17.99 1.29 -39.51
CA ASP A 70 17.40 2.60 -39.73
C ASP A 70 16.45 3.01 -38.58
N GLY A 71 15.91 2.02 -37.84
CA GLY A 71 15.06 2.23 -36.65
C GLY A 71 15.78 1.99 -35.32
N GLU A 72 17.07 1.64 -35.31
CA GLU A 72 17.76 1.15 -34.10
C GLU A 72 17.67 2.16 -32.93
N GLN A 73 17.82 3.45 -33.23
CA GLN A 73 17.72 4.50 -32.22
C GLN A 73 16.33 4.53 -31.56
N PHE A 74 15.26 4.29 -32.33
CA PHE A 74 13.89 4.27 -31.82
C PHE A 74 13.68 3.10 -30.84
N TYR A 75 14.10 1.89 -31.22
CA TYR A 75 14.00 0.72 -30.33
C TYR A 75 14.85 0.89 -29.07
N ARG A 76 16.05 1.47 -29.20
CA ARG A 76 16.88 1.82 -28.02
C ARG A 76 16.17 2.79 -27.10
N SER A 77 15.49 3.81 -27.63
CA SER A 77 14.69 4.74 -26.81
C SER A 77 13.50 4.07 -26.13
N LEU A 78 12.80 3.14 -26.81
CA LEU A 78 11.73 2.35 -26.19
C LEU A 78 12.25 1.46 -25.06
N GLN A 79 13.39 0.82 -25.26
CA GLN A 79 14.04 0.01 -24.23
C GLN A 79 14.43 0.86 -23.02
N GLN A 80 15.07 2.01 -23.26
CA GLN A 80 15.46 2.92 -22.18
C GLN A 80 14.25 3.42 -21.38
N LEU A 81 13.14 3.76 -22.06
CA LEU A 81 11.89 4.15 -21.40
C LEU A 81 11.36 3.05 -20.48
N MET A 82 11.43 1.78 -20.91
CA MET A 82 11.01 0.64 -20.10
C MET A 82 11.91 0.45 -18.87
N GLU A 83 13.22 0.57 -19.05
CA GLU A 83 14.21 0.47 -17.96
C GLU A 83 14.01 1.57 -16.91
N ASP A 84 13.88 2.83 -17.35
CA ASP A 84 13.63 3.99 -16.49
C ASP A 84 12.30 3.83 -15.73
N SER A 85 11.25 3.37 -16.42
CA SER A 85 9.96 3.10 -15.79
C SER A 85 10.04 1.98 -14.76
N GLN A 86 10.76 0.90 -15.05
CA GLN A 86 10.94 -0.20 -14.12
C GLN A 86 11.69 0.26 -12.87
N PHE A 87 12.74 1.07 -13.02
CA PHE A 87 13.47 1.64 -11.90
C PHE A 87 12.57 2.52 -11.03
N ALA A 88 11.78 3.40 -11.65
CA ALA A 88 10.82 4.24 -10.94
C ALA A 88 9.75 3.42 -10.20
N CYS A 89 9.24 2.35 -10.83
CA CYS A 89 8.27 1.43 -10.22
C CYS A 89 8.85 0.76 -8.97
N ARG A 90 10.04 0.14 -9.08
CA ARG A 90 10.70 -0.53 -7.94
C ARG A 90 10.92 0.43 -6.78
N ARG A 91 11.45 1.63 -7.06
CA ARG A 91 11.65 2.65 -6.03
C ARG A 91 10.35 3.02 -5.32
N ARG A 92 9.25 3.09 -6.05
CA ARG A 92 7.93 3.39 -5.49
C ARG A 92 7.38 2.22 -4.68
N GLU A 93 7.58 0.98 -5.12
CA GLU A 93 7.23 -0.22 -4.35
C GLU A 93 7.97 -0.26 -3.01
N ASP A 94 9.28 0.02 -3.01
CA ASP A 94 10.09 0.07 -1.79
C ASP A 94 9.58 1.14 -0.83
N GLU A 95 9.20 2.32 -1.34
CA GLU A 95 8.62 3.40 -0.53
C GLU A 95 7.28 3.00 0.09
N LEU A 96 6.41 2.35 -0.69
CA LEU A 96 5.12 1.85 -0.23
C LEU A 96 5.30 0.76 0.84
N GLN A 97 6.25 -0.14 0.62
CA GLN A 97 6.58 -1.20 1.56
C GLN A 97 7.07 -0.62 2.89
N TYR A 98 8.01 0.33 2.84
CA TYR A 98 8.53 0.99 4.03
C TYR A 98 7.41 1.69 4.83
N ARG A 99 6.53 2.42 4.15
CA ARG A 99 5.41 3.11 4.81
C ARG A 99 4.38 2.15 5.41
N GLU A 100 4.11 1.05 4.73
CA GLU A 100 3.21 0.02 5.25
C GLU A 100 3.82 -0.67 6.47
N ASP A 101 5.13 -0.92 6.47
CA ASP A 101 5.83 -1.50 7.62
C ASP A 101 5.82 -0.57 8.84
N LEU A 102 5.97 0.74 8.63
CA LEU A 102 5.78 1.73 9.69
C LEU A 102 4.36 1.69 10.23
N LEU A 103 3.34 1.68 9.36
CA LEU A 103 1.94 1.56 9.78
C LEU A 103 1.71 0.29 10.62
N ASN A 104 2.26 -0.85 10.20
CA ASN A 104 2.12 -2.13 10.90
C ASN A 104 2.74 -2.07 12.31
N ARG A 105 3.93 -1.45 12.43
CA ARG A 105 4.62 -1.30 13.72
C ARG A 105 3.83 -0.39 14.66
N ASP A 106 3.39 0.76 14.16
CA ASP A 106 2.62 1.73 14.95
C ASP A 106 1.28 1.15 15.41
N TYR A 107 0.61 0.41 14.52
CA TYR A 107 -0.63 -0.30 14.83
C TYR A 107 -0.42 -1.32 15.95
N ARG A 108 0.56 -2.22 15.81
CA ARG A 108 0.85 -3.24 16.83
C ARG A 108 1.15 -2.63 18.19
N LYS A 109 1.98 -1.59 18.22
CA LYS A 109 2.31 -0.90 19.48
C LYS A 109 1.06 -0.35 20.16
N LYS A 110 0.20 0.36 19.41
CA LYS A 110 -1.05 0.92 19.96
C LYS A 110 -2.04 -0.17 20.37
N GLN A 111 -2.09 -1.27 19.60
CA GLN A 111 -2.93 -2.42 19.90
C GLN A 111 -2.51 -3.04 21.25
N ASP A 112 -1.22 -3.32 21.44
CA ASP A 112 -0.68 -3.88 22.67
C ASP A 112 -0.98 -2.98 23.89
N GLU A 113 -0.78 -1.67 23.75
CA GLU A 113 -1.07 -0.67 24.80
C GLU A 113 -2.56 -0.66 25.18
N LEU A 114 -3.46 -0.74 24.19
CA LEU A 114 -4.90 -0.79 24.43
C LEU A 114 -5.33 -2.11 25.07
N GLU A 115 -4.81 -3.24 24.59
CA GLU A 115 -5.11 -4.57 25.16
C GLU A 115 -4.67 -4.66 26.62
N GLN A 116 -3.48 -4.14 26.95
CA GLN A 116 -3.00 -4.06 28.32
C GLN A 116 -3.94 -3.21 29.18
N THR A 117 -4.30 -2.00 28.71
CA THR A 117 -5.19 -1.08 29.42
C THR A 117 -6.57 -1.69 29.65
N ILE A 118 -7.16 -2.32 28.62
CA ILE A 118 -8.44 -3.01 28.70
C ILE A 118 -8.35 -4.17 29.72
N GLY A 119 -7.27 -4.94 29.69
CA GLY A 119 -7.01 -6.02 30.65
C GLY A 119 -6.96 -5.52 32.10
N ASP A 120 -6.25 -4.42 32.35
CA ASP A 120 -6.17 -3.77 33.67
C ASP A 120 -7.52 -3.24 34.15
N LEU A 121 -8.30 -2.64 33.25
CA LEU A 121 -9.66 -2.16 33.55
C LEU A 121 -10.60 -3.32 33.87
N ARG A 122 -10.53 -4.44 33.13
CA ARG A 122 -11.34 -5.64 33.41
C ARG A 122 -11.00 -6.23 34.79
N ARG A 123 -9.71 -6.31 35.14
CA ARG A 123 -9.28 -6.75 36.49
C ARG A 123 -9.77 -5.81 37.58
N SER A 124 -9.69 -4.50 37.36
CA SER A 124 -10.15 -3.47 38.31
C SER A 124 -11.67 -3.53 38.51
N TYR A 125 -12.43 -3.69 37.43
CA TYR A 125 -13.89 -3.84 37.49
C TYR A 125 -14.29 -5.08 38.29
N ALA A 126 -13.67 -6.23 38.00
CA ALA A 126 -13.95 -7.48 38.71
C ALA A 126 -13.63 -7.41 40.22
N ARG A 127 -12.69 -6.56 40.63
CA ARG A 127 -12.39 -6.28 42.04
C ARG A 127 -13.39 -5.31 42.69
N ALA A 128 -13.93 -4.37 41.92
CA ALA A 128 -14.86 -3.35 42.41
C ALA A 128 -16.33 -3.85 42.51
N VAL A 129 -16.65 -4.96 41.84
CA VAL A 129 -17.98 -5.60 41.86
C VAL A 129 -18.07 -6.71 42.91
N LYS A 130 -16.93 -7.16 43.46
CA LYS A 130 -16.88 -8.07 44.61
C LYS A 130 -17.06 -7.30 45.92
#